data_AF-A0A1E2V7K4-F1
#
_entry.id   AF-A0A1E2V7K4-F1
#
_cell.length_a   1.000
_cell.length_b   1.000
_cell.length_c   1.000
_cell.angle_alpha   90.00
_cell.angle_beta   90.00
_cell.angle_gamma   90.00
#
_symmetry.space_group_name_H-M   'P 1'
#
loop_
_entity.id
_entity.type
_entity.pdbx_description
1 polymer ?
#
loop_
_entity_poly.entity_id
_entity_poly.type
_entity_poly.pdbx_seq_one_letter_code
_entity_poly.pdbx_strand_id
1 'polypeptide(L)'
;MTLSKGTKASIGIGALTLSWFTFMLYFRAYLYAGIYLEPNTAYGIADIIELGLGSLFLVLIALSIILAIGLFIKGSGQSKRSGTLLVVLCVALLIAYSPLHNLAAKLGG
;
A
#
# COMPACT_ATOMS: atom_id res chain seq x y z
N MET A 1 -16.20 23.94 2.41
CA MET A 1 -15.44 23.49 3.61
C MET A 1 -13.95 23.61 3.34
N THR A 2 -13.21 24.35 4.16
CA THR A 2 -11.76 24.53 3.99
C THR A 2 -11.03 23.39 4.70
N LEU A 3 -10.39 22.48 3.96
CA LEU A 3 -9.65 21.34 4.53
C LEU A 3 -8.35 21.80 5.20
N SER A 4 -8.07 21.27 6.40
CA SER A 4 -6.79 21.50 7.07
C SER A 4 -5.61 20.92 6.25
N LYS A 5 -4.42 21.50 6.40
CA LYS A 5 -3.19 20.99 5.75
C LYS A 5 -2.94 19.50 6.10
N GLY A 6 -3.14 19.14 7.37
CA GLY A 6 -3.01 17.75 7.83
C GLY A 6 -4.01 16.80 7.17
N THR A 7 -5.25 17.25 6.97
CA THR A 7 -6.27 16.46 6.26
C THR A 7 -5.88 16.23 4.80
N LYS A 8 -5.42 17.27 4.10
CA LYS A 8 -4.95 17.15 2.71
C LYS A 8 -3.77 16.17 2.60
N ALA A 9 -2.81 16.25 3.52
CA ALA A 9 -1.68 15.33 3.57
C ALA A 9 -2.14 13.87 3.80
N SER A 10 -3.06 13.64 4.74
CA SER A 10 -3.60 12.30 5.01
C SER A 10 -4.34 11.69 3.81
N ILE A 11 -5.09 12.51 3.06
CA ILE A 11 -5.78 12.06 1.84
C ILE A 11 -4.74 11.71 0.78
N GLY A 12 -3.73 12.56 0.59
CA GLY A 12 -2.67 12.33 -0.41
C GLY A 12 -1.91 11.03 -0.17
N ILE A 13 -1.41 10.81 1.05
CA ILE A 13 -0.67 9.59 1.37
C ILE A 13 -1.57 8.36 1.39
N GLY A 14 -2.83 8.49 1.85
CA GLY A 14 -3.80 7.40 1.81
C GLY A 14 -4.12 6.96 0.39
N ALA A 15 -4.36 7.91 -0.51
CA ALA A 15 -4.62 7.63 -1.93
C ALA A 15 -3.40 7.00 -2.63
N LEU A 16 -2.18 7.49 -2.32
CA LEU A 16 -0.95 6.91 -2.83
C LEU A 16 -0.78 5.46 -2.36
N THR A 17 -0.99 5.21 -1.06
CA THR A 17 -0.84 3.88 -0.46
C THR A 17 -1.85 2.89 -1.04
N LEU A 18 -3.11 3.31 -1.21
CA LEU A 18 -4.15 2.50 -1.83
C LEU A 18 -3.86 2.22 -3.32
N SER A 19 -3.41 3.23 -4.07
CA SER A 19 -3.03 3.08 -5.47
C SER A 19 -1.86 2.10 -5.63
N TRP A 20 -0.86 2.21 -4.76
CA TRP A 20 0.30 1.31 -4.76
C TRP A 20 -0.10 -0.13 -4.43
N PHE A 21 -0.95 -0.32 -3.42
CA PHE A 21 -1.51 -1.62 -3.09
C PHE A 21 -2.28 -2.25 -4.27
N THR A 22 -3.11 -1.44 -4.95
CA THR A 22 -3.85 -1.90 -6.14
C THR A 22 -2.91 -2.29 -7.27
N PHE A 23 -1.86 -1.49 -7.50
CA PHE A 23 -0.84 -1.79 -8.50
C PHE A 23 -0.08 -3.09 -8.18
N MET A 24 0.23 -3.36 -6.92
CA MET A 24 0.83 -4.64 -6.51
C MET A 24 -0.05 -5.83 -6.88
N LEU A 25 -1.35 -5.74 -6.60
CA LEU A 25 -2.30 -6.81 -6.96
C LEU A 25 -2.42 -6.97 -8.48
N TYR A 26 -2.42 -5.86 -9.22
CA TYR A 26 -2.40 -5.89 -10.69
C TYR A 26 -1.12 -6.54 -11.23
N PHE A 27 0.05 -6.18 -10.69
CA PHE A 27 1.32 -6.79 -11.05
C PHE A 27 1.27 -8.30 -10.83
N ARG A 28 0.83 -8.74 -9.65
CA ARG A 28 0.71 -10.17 -9.31
C ARG A 28 -0.28 -10.91 -10.23
N ALA A 29 -1.41 -10.29 -10.57
CA ALA A 29 -2.44 -10.93 -11.38
C ALA A 29 -2.13 -10.98 -12.88
N TYR A 30 -1.40 -10.02 -13.44
CA TYR A 30 -1.30 -9.89 -14.91
C TYR A 30 0.12 -9.77 -15.45
N LEU A 31 1.07 -9.25 -14.68
CA LEU A 31 2.44 -9.02 -15.14
C LEU A 31 3.39 -10.12 -14.70
N TYR A 32 3.17 -10.69 -13.51
CA TYR A 32 4.06 -11.66 -12.89
C TYR A 32 4.34 -12.85 -13.81
N ALA A 33 3.30 -13.50 -14.35
CA ALA A 33 3.45 -14.67 -15.23
C ALA A 33 4.04 -14.35 -16.61
N GLY A 34 3.93 -13.10 -17.07
CA GLY A 34 4.46 -12.66 -18.36
C GLY A 34 5.95 -12.30 -18.32
N ILE A 35 6.55 -12.18 -17.14
CA ILE A 35 7.97 -11.88 -16.98
C ILE A 35 8.75 -13.20 -17.05
N TYR A 36 9.59 -13.30 -18.08
CA TYR A 36 10.42 -14.48 -18.36
C TYR A 36 11.24 -14.92 -17.14
N LEU A 37 11.14 -16.21 -16.81
CA LEU A 37 12.08 -16.88 -15.91
C LEU A 37 13.24 -17.46 -16.75
N GLU A 38 14.46 -17.06 -16.45
CA GLU A 38 15.63 -17.72 -17.02
C GLU A 38 15.70 -19.19 -16.56
N PRO A 39 15.95 -20.15 -17.46
CA PRO A 39 16.20 -21.53 -17.06
C PRO A 39 17.41 -21.58 -16.12
N ASN A 40 17.25 -22.20 -14.94
CA ASN A 40 18.25 -22.40 -13.88
C ASN A 40 18.50 -21.23 -12.90
N THR A 41 17.65 -20.21 -12.82
CA THR A 41 17.71 -19.22 -11.73
C THR A 41 16.77 -19.58 -10.58
N ALA A 42 17.24 -19.44 -9.34
CA ALA A 42 16.44 -19.73 -8.13
C ALA A 42 15.31 -18.72 -7.89
N TYR A 43 15.45 -17.51 -8.46
CA TYR A 43 14.47 -16.42 -8.40
C TYR A 43 14.36 -15.80 -9.79
N GLY A 44 13.12 -15.57 -10.23
CA GLY A 44 12.83 -14.79 -11.43
C GLY A 44 12.93 -13.29 -11.16
N ILE A 45 13.07 -12.51 -12.24
CA ILE A 45 13.02 -11.04 -12.16
C ILE A 45 11.68 -10.58 -11.54
N ALA A 46 10.60 -11.34 -11.78
CA ALA A 46 9.29 -11.09 -11.19
C ALA A 46 9.29 -11.12 -9.66
N ASP A 47 10.00 -12.07 -9.04
CA ASP A 47 10.11 -12.19 -7.58
C ASP A 47 10.81 -10.96 -6.97
N ILE A 48 11.90 -10.50 -7.61
CA ILE A 48 12.66 -9.32 -7.15
C ILE A 48 11.80 -8.07 -7.23
N ILE A 49 11.05 -7.90 -8.34
CA ILE A 49 10.14 -6.78 -8.49
C ILE A 49 9.04 -6.85 -7.44
N GLU A 50 8.41 -8.01 -7.24
CA GLU A 50 7.37 -8.20 -6.24
C GLU A 50 7.85 -7.87 -4.82
N LEU A 51 9.04 -8.33 -4.45
CA LEU A 51 9.68 -8.00 -3.18
C LEU A 51 9.90 -6.48 -3.05
N GLY A 52 10.37 -5.83 -4.11
CA GLY A 52 10.56 -4.38 -4.16
C GLY A 52 9.24 -3.62 -3.98
N LEU A 53 8.18 -4.05 -4.66
CA LEU A 53 6.86 -3.44 -4.54
C LEU A 53 6.30 -3.60 -3.12
N GLY A 54 6.43 -4.78 -2.52
CA GLY A 54 6.03 -5.07 -1.15
C GLY A 54 6.82 -4.26 -0.12
N SER A 55 8.12 -4.12 -0.32
CA SER A 55 8.97 -3.29 0.54
C SER A 55 8.55 -1.83 0.50
N LEU A 56 8.27 -1.27 -0.69
CA LEU A 56 7.79 0.11 -0.81
C LEU A 56 6.41 0.29 -0.18
N PHE A 57 5.53 -0.72 -0.29
CA PHE A 57 4.23 -0.70 0.38
C PHE A 57 4.38 -0.59 1.90
N LEU A 58 5.29 -1.37 2.51
CA LEU A 58 5.57 -1.28 3.95
C LEU A 58 6.11 0.10 4.35
N VAL A 59 6.96 0.71 3.52
CA VAL A 59 7.45 2.08 3.74
C VAL A 59 6.29 3.08 3.71
N LEU A 60 5.36 2.96 2.75
CA LEU A 60 4.18 3.83 2.68
C LEU A 60 3.24 3.66 3.90
N ILE A 61 3.07 2.44 4.39
CA ILE A 61 2.33 2.16 5.63
C ILE A 61 3.03 2.82 6.83
N ALA A 62 4.35 2.66 6.96
CA ALA A 62 5.11 3.27 8.04
C ALA A 62 5.00 4.81 8.02
N LEU A 63 5.15 5.43 6.85
CA LEU A 63 4.97 6.88 6.68
C LEU A 63 3.54 7.33 7.02
N SER A 64 2.53 6.54 6.65
CA SER A 64 1.12 6.81 6.98
C SER A 64 0.88 6.77 8.49
N ILE A 65 1.48 5.80 9.20
CA ILE A 65 1.42 5.70 10.66
C ILE A 65 2.13 6.90 11.32
N ILE A 66 3.33 7.25 10.87
CA ILE A 66 4.08 8.42 11.38
C ILE A 66 3.25 9.70 11.20
N LEU A 67 2.63 9.89 10.02
CA LEU A 67 1.75 11.03 9.78
C LEU A 67 0.56 11.01 10.73
N ALA A 68 -0.12 9.87 10.88
CA ALA A 68 -1.26 9.75 11.79
C ALA A 68 -0.89 10.12 13.24
N ILE A 69 0.26 9.64 13.74
CA ILE A 69 0.80 10.01 15.06
C ILE A 69 0.99 11.54 15.14
N GLY A 70 1.61 12.15 14.12
CA GLY A 70 1.77 13.60 14.05
C GLY A 70 0.45 14.37 14.08
N LEU A 71 -0.59 13.86 13.39
CA LEU A 71 -1.94 14.43 13.40
C LEU A 71 -2.63 14.29 14.75
N PHE A 72 -2.39 13.21 15.50
CA PHE A 72 -2.95 13.05 16.84
C PHE A 72 -2.32 14.00 17.86
N ILE A 73 -1.01 14.23 17.78
CA ILE A 73 -0.28 15.10 18.72
C ILE A 73 -0.58 16.59 18.43
N LYS A 74 -0.44 17.03 17.18
CA LYS A 74 -0.47 18.46 16.81
C LYS A 74 -1.64 18.87 15.92
N GLY A 75 -2.48 17.93 15.48
CA GLY A 75 -3.57 18.22 14.55
C GLY A 75 -4.78 18.89 15.21
N SER A 76 -5.50 19.69 14.41
CA SER A 76 -6.84 20.16 14.77
C SER A 76 -7.84 19.00 14.87
N GLY A 77 -9.02 19.22 15.44
CA GLY A 77 -10.04 18.17 15.57
C GLY A 77 -10.37 17.45 14.25
N GLN A 78 -10.39 18.19 13.13
CA GLN A 78 -10.56 17.62 11.78
C GLN A 78 -9.37 16.75 11.36
N SER A 79 -8.14 17.20 11.62
CA SER A 79 -6.92 16.45 11.31
C SER A 79 -6.85 15.15 12.11
N LYS A 80 -7.27 15.16 13.37
CA LYS A 80 -7.30 13.95 14.23
C LYS A 80 -8.23 12.88 13.66
N ARG A 81 -9.45 13.27 13.25
CA ARG A 81 -10.39 12.35 12.57
C ARG A 81 -9.81 11.76 11.29
N SER A 82 -9.12 12.58 10.51
CA SER A 82 -8.47 12.13 9.27
C SER A 82 -7.30 11.18 9.56
N GLY A 83 -6.55 11.42 10.64
CA GLY A 83 -5.54 10.48 11.15
C GLY A 83 -6.14 9.13 11.54
N THR A 84 -7.31 9.11 12.20
CA THR A 84 -8.03 7.85 12.51
C THR A 84 -8.40 7.09 11.23
N LEU A 85 -8.96 7.79 10.23
CA LEU A 85 -9.30 7.17 8.95
C LEU A 85 -8.07 6.60 8.23
N LEU A 86 -6.93 7.30 8.30
CA LEU A 86 -5.68 6.83 7.72
C LEU A 86 -5.18 5.55 8.41
N VAL A 87 -5.28 5.46 9.73
CA VAL A 87 -4.95 4.23 10.48
C VAL A 87 -5.88 3.08 10.10
N VAL A 88 -7.20 3.34 10.04
CA VAL A 88 -8.19 2.33 9.63
C VAL A 88 -7.89 1.82 8.22
N LEU A 89 -7.53 2.71 7.29
CA LEU A 89 -7.10 2.32 5.94
C LEU A 89 -5.86 1.42 5.99
N CYS A 90 -4.83 1.79 6.74
CA CYS A 90 -3.61 0.98 6.85
C CYS A 90 -3.91 -0.43 7.38
N VAL A 91 -4.72 -0.54 8.44
CA VAL A 91 -5.12 -1.84 9.01
C VAL A 91 -5.93 -2.65 8.00
N ALA A 92 -6.89 -2.03 7.32
CA ALA A 92 -7.69 -2.70 6.30
C ALA A 92 -6.81 -3.25 5.16
N LEU A 93 -5.84 -2.47 4.68
CA LEU A 93 -4.93 -2.92 3.62
C LEU A 93 -4.02 -4.07 4.07
N LEU A 94 -3.50 -4.03 5.30
CA LEU A 94 -2.68 -5.11 5.84
C LEU A 94 -3.47 -6.42 6.01
N ILE A 95 -4.70 -6.35 6.50
CA ILE A 95 -5.58 -7.51 6.62
C ILE A 95 -5.96 -8.05 5.24
N ALA A 96 -6.26 -7.15 4.29
CA ALA A 96 -6.68 -7.52 2.95
C ALA A 96 -5.51 -8.02 2.08
N TYR A 97 -4.25 -7.70 2.43
CA TYR A 97 -3.08 -8.08 1.64
C TYR A 97 -3.02 -9.58 1.38
N SER A 98 -2.98 -10.42 2.42
CA SER A 98 -2.86 -11.87 2.23
C SER A 98 -3.98 -12.49 1.37
N PRO A 99 -5.28 -12.27 1.67
CA PRO A 99 -6.35 -12.87 0.86
C PRO A 99 -6.38 -12.33 -0.58
N LEU A 100 -6.21 -11.01 -0.78
CA LEU A 100 -6.24 -10.42 -2.13
C LEU A 100 -5.01 -10.81 -2.95
N HIS A 101 -3.84 -10.90 -2.32
CA HIS A 101 -2.62 -11.32 -2.99
C HIS A 101 -2.70 -12.78 -3.45
N ASN A 102 -3.24 -13.67 -2.60
CA ASN A 102 -3.50 -15.07 -2.98
C ASN A 102 -4.54 -15.17 -4.11
N LEU A 103 -5.58 -14.33 -4.09
CA LEU A 103 -6.57 -14.28 -5.14
C LEU A 103 -5.98 -13.76 -6.46
N ALA A 104 -5.13 -12.73 -6.40
CA ALA A 104 -4.40 -12.22 -7.55
C ALA A 104 -3.48 -13.28 -8.16
N ALA A 105 -2.77 -14.05 -7.33
CA ALA A 105 -1.95 -15.16 -7.79
C ALA A 105 -2.76 -16.21 -8.56
N LYS A 106 -3.95 -16.59 -8.06
CA LYS A 106 -4.84 -17.54 -8.74
C LYS A 106 -5.40 -17.05 -10.07
N LEU A 107 -5.60 -15.74 -10.22
CA LEU A 107 -6.06 -15.13 -11.46
C LEU A 107 -4.97 -15.09 -12.54
N GLY A 108 -3.70 -15.00 -12.12
CA GLY A 108 -2.54 -14.90 -13.02
C GLY A 108 -2.07 -16.23 -13.62
N GLY A 109 -2.63 -17.37 -13.18
CA GLY A 109 -2.25 -18.71 -13.64
C GLY A 109 -1.55 -19.53 -12.56
#